data_AF-A0A0G0III3-F1
#
_entry.id   AF-A0A0G0III3-F1
#
_cell.length_a   1.000
_cell.length_b   1.000
_cell.length_c   1.000
_cell.angle_alpha   90.00
_cell.angle_beta   90.00
_cell.angle_gamma   90.00
#
_symmetry.space_group_name_H-M   'P 1'
#
loop_
_entity.id
_entity.type
_entity.pdbx_description
1 polymer ?
#
loop_
_entity_poly.entity_id
_entity_poly.type
_entity_poly.pdbx_seq_one_letter_code
_entity_poly.pdbx_strand_id
1 'polypeptide(L)'
;MPQKGFTSLAVILIFLVFLSASAFLLLRVPSKNKESIQSSPTQSETRKAENPQIVQNSGEPPLKLKSIGINLDYYDPKTGKAGDFEFTKQKLEFNRLFMGYGFVIPGNMSSTNQDKSNPQPTFILPLGTPVRSLVDGVVANIPAIWSGDVSIQITTDGKLQKWVYETEHVINPKVKVGDKVKAGDIIAEVSNFDKGAPKGYGAVEIGILHGGGEGPPEHVCPFLYLDPSIKEETLKKITALFKSWEDYTGDQTLYNETITPGCLTQDPIDG
;
A
#
# COMPACT_ATOMS: atom_id res chain seq x y z
N MET A 1 -9.41 39.29 43.09
CA MET A 1 -9.27 38.33 44.21
C MET A 1 -10.35 38.66 45.22
N PRO A 2 -11.20 37.69 45.61
CA PRO A 2 -10.76 36.55 46.42
C PRO A 2 -11.10 35.16 45.85
N GLN A 3 -10.24 34.20 46.18
CA GLN A 3 -10.44 32.75 46.03
C GLN A 3 -11.44 32.20 47.06
N LYS A 4 -12.10 31.10 46.69
CA LYS A 4 -12.36 29.84 47.45
C LYS A 4 -13.55 29.14 46.77
N GLY A 5 -13.58 27.84 46.50
CA GLY A 5 -12.67 26.74 46.80
C GLY A 5 -13.12 25.48 46.03
N PHE A 6 -12.21 24.51 45.92
CA PHE A 6 -12.45 23.17 45.39
C PHE A 6 -13.24 22.31 46.39
N THR A 7 -14.10 21.43 45.89
CA THR A 7 -14.50 20.12 46.47
C THR A 7 -15.28 19.37 45.38
N SER A 8 -14.66 18.42 44.69
CA SER A 8 -14.62 16.97 45.00
C SER A 8 -15.92 16.24 44.61
N LEU A 9 -15.84 15.42 43.56
CA LEU A 9 -16.49 14.11 43.54
C LEU A 9 -15.69 13.18 42.65
N ALA A 10 -14.93 12.32 43.32
CA ALA A 10 -14.27 11.15 42.77
C ALA A 10 -15.32 10.10 42.38
N VAL A 11 -15.09 9.43 41.25
CA VAL A 11 -15.62 8.08 41.01
C VAL A 11 -14.40 7.17 40.91
N ILE A 12 -14.44 6.15 41.76
CA ILE A 12 -13.35 5.27 42.17
C ILE A 12 -13.69 3.87 41.65
N LEU A 13 -12.66 3.20 41.06
CA LEU A 13 -12.35 1.76 41.12
C LEU A 13 -13.34 0.77 40.44
N ILE A 14 -12.96 -0.38 39.84
CA ILE A 14 -11.96 -1.45 40.11
C ILE A 14 -11.73 -2.21 38.76
N PHE A 15 -10.50 -2.35 38.25
CA PHE A 15 -9.57 -3.50 38.31
C PHE A 15 -10.12 -4.91 37.96
N LEU A 16 -9.46 -5.58 37.01
CA LEU A 16 -9.14 -7.01 37.16
C LEU A 16 -7.87 -7.39 36.36
N VAL A 17 -6.88 -7.83 37.14
CA VAL A 17 -5.59 -8.42 36.75
C VAL A 17 -5.78 -9.92 36.61
N PHE A 18 -5.21 -10.52 35.56
CA PHE A 18 -4.77 -11.92 35.62
C PHE A 18 -3.35 -12.06 35.07
N LEU A 19 -2.42 -12.22 36.00
CA LEU A 19 -1.12 -12.85 35.79
C LEU A 19 -1.32 -14.37 35.95
N SER A 20 -0.85 -15.15 34.98
CA SER A 20 -0.47 -16.54 35.25
C SER A 20 0.80 -16.87 34.47
N ALA A 21 1.92 -16.83 35.18
CA ALA A 21 3.15 -17.47 34.79
C ALA A 21 2.98 -19.00 34.88
N SER A 22 3.50 -19.74 33.90
CA SER A 22 3.77 -21.17 34.05
C SER A 22 4.97 -21.52 33.20
N ALA A 23 6.11 -21.61 33.87
CA ALA A 23 7.33 -22.22 33.35
C ALA A 23 7.09 -23.72 33.14
N PHE A 24 7.39 -24.22 31.94
CA PHE A 24 7.61 -25.66 31.73
C PHE A 24 9.01 -25.85 31.16
N LEU A 25 9.88 -26.33 32.04
CA LEU A 25 11.24 -26.78 31.78
C LEU A 25 11.19 -28.31 31.84
N LEU A 26 11.32 -28.99 30.69
CA LEU A 26 11.62 -30.43 30.66
C LEU A 26 12.72 -30.70 29.64
N LEU A 27 13.79 -31.28 30.16
CA LEU A 27 15.02 -31.70 29.49
C LEU A 27 15.00 -33.21 29.21
N ARG A 28 15.75 -33.59 28.15
CA ARG A 28 16.27 -34.92 27.74
C ARG A 28 15.28 -35.84 27.03
N VAL A 29 15.63 -36.62 26.00
CA VAL A 29 16.86 -37.41 25.71
C VAL A 29 17.03 -37.55 24.17
N PRO A 30 18.26 -37.66 23.64
CA PRO A 30 18.53 -37.77 22.20
C PRO A 30 18.36 -39.21 21.67
N SER A 31 17.74 -39.35 20.49
CA SER A 31 17.67 -40.60 19.75
C SER A 31 18.85 -40.70 18.76
N LYS A 32 19.76 -41.63 19.04
CA LYS A 32 20.76 -42.14 18.08
C LYS A 32 20.09 -43.08 17.08
N ASN A 33 20.33 -42.89 15.79
CA ASN A 33 20.43 -43.97 14.79
C ASN A 33 21.26 -43.43 13.61
N LYS A 34 22.54 -43.80 13.56
CA LYS A 34 23.12 -44.86 12.72
C LYS A 34 23.20 -44.45 11.26
N GLU A 35 24.39 -43.98 10.92
CA GLU A 35 24.97 -44.05 9.57
C GLU A 35 24.93 -45.49 9.07
N SER A 36 24.50 -45.69 7.83
CA SER A 36 24.85 -46.87 7.04
C SER A 36 25.46 -46.40 5.73
N ILE A 37 26.62 -46.97 5.46
CA ILE A 37 27.56 -46.70 4.39
C ILE A 37 26.96 -47.06 3.02
N GLN A 38 26.90 -46.03 2.16
CA GLN A 38 27.41 -45.97 0.78
C GLN A 38 27.42 -47.27 -0.06
N SER A 39 26.51 -47.32 -1.03
CA SER A 39 26.68 -48.09 -2.26
C SER A 39 26.10 -47.29 -3.44
N SER A 40 26.96 -46.82 -4.34
CA SER A 40 26.59 -46.41 -5.71
C SER A 40 26.75 -47.64 -6.63
N PRO A 41 25.92 -47.82 -7.67
CA PRO A 41 26.23 -47.12 -8.91
C PRO A 41 25.02 -46.69 -9.79
N THR A 42 25.30 -45.68 -10.61
CA THR A 42 24.75 -45.42 -11.97
C THR A 42 23.33 -44.87 -12.16
N GLN A 43 23.32 -43.58 -12.53
CA GLN A 43 22.49 -42.86 -13.52
C GLN A 43 21.16 -43.47 -13.99
N SER A 44 20.07 -42.75 -13.68
CA SER A 44 18.95 -42.55 -14.62
C SER A 44 18.35 -41.17 -14.36
N GLU A 45 18.28 -40.36 -15.41
CA GLU A 45 17.60 -39.07 -15.45
C GLU A 45 16.13 -39.24 -15.07
N THR A 46 15.70 -38.55 -14.03
CA THR A 46 14.28 -38.33 -13.76
C THR A 46 14.09 -36.85 -13.54
N ARG A 47 13.27 -36.21 -14.39
CA ARG A 47 12.83 -34.83 -14.26
C ARG A 47 12.24 -34.63 -12.86
N LYS A 48 12.98 -33.97 -11.98
CA LYS A 48 12.43 -33.52 -10.70
C LYS A 48 11.46 -32.37 -10.98
N ALA A 49 10.20 -32.61 -10.67
CA ALA A 49 9.21 -31.57 -10.48
C ALA A 49 9.78 -30.48 -9.55
N GLU A 50 9.66 -29.22 -9.97
CA GLU A 50 9.97 -28.07 -9.13
C GLU A 50 9.17 -28.17 -7.83
N ASN A 51 9.92 -28.18 -6.74
CA ASN A 51 9.40 -28.10 -5.38
C ASN A 51 8.86 -26.68 -5.15
N PRO A 52 7.57 -26.46 -4.83
CA PRO A 52 6.98 -25.12 -4.68
C PRO A 52 7.36 -24.43 -3.35
N GLN A 53 8.57 -24.65 -2.84
CA GLN A 53 9.01 -24.24 -1.49
C GLN A 53 10.10 -23.15 -1.50
N ILE A 54 10.28 -22.39 -2.59
CA ILE A 54 11.26 -21.28 -2.63
C ILE A 54 10.57 -19.99 -3.08
N VAL A 55 9.72 -19.40 -2.23
CA VAL A 55 9.27 -18.00 -2.38
C VAL A 55 9.19 -17.31 -1.01
N GLN A 56 10.06 -17.66 -0.05
CA GLN A 56 10.03 -17.03 1.29
C GLN A 56 11.29 -16.25 1.68
N ASN A 57 12.28 -16.11 0.78
CA ASN A 57 13.53 -15.39 1.08
C ASN A 57 13.96 -14.37 0.01
N SER A 58 13.07 -13.92 -0.87
CA SER A 58 13.39 -12.79 -1.75
C SER A 58 13.31 -11.47 -0.97
N GLY A 59 14.29 -10.59 -1.18
CA GLY A 59 14.20 -9.17 -0.83
C GLY A 59 13.21 -8.40 -1.72
N GLU A 60 12.50 -9.09 -2.60
CA GLU A 60 11.47 -8.55 -3.49
C GLU A 60 10.06 -8.98 -3.09
N PRO A 61 9.03 -8.16 -3.41
CA PRO A 61 7.63 -8.51 -3.26
C PRO A 61 7.26 -9.76 -4.09
N PRO A 62 6.52 -10.73 -3.50
CA PRO A 62 6.21 -12.00 -4.15
C PRO A 62 5.15 -11.91 -5.26
N LEU A 63 4.28 -10.90 -5.21
CA LEU A 63 3.27 -10.62 -6.24
C LEU A 63 3.71 -9.40 -7.06
N LYS A 64 3.55 -9.49 -8.39
CA LYS A 64 3.68 -8.34 -9.28
C LYS A 64 2.31 -7.66 -9.46
N LEU A 65 2.31 -6.35 -9.57
CA LEU A 65 1.09 -5.55 -9.71
C LEU A 65 0.54 -5.70 -11.13
N LYS A 66 -0.70 -6.17 -11.25
CA LYS A 66 -1.43 -6.28 -12.52
C LYS A 66 -2.49 -5.19 -12.69
N SER A 67 -2.58 -4.31 -11.69
CA SER A 67 -3.36 -3.07 -11.69
C SER A 67 -2.65 -2.05 -10.79
N ILE A 68 -2.89 -0.76 -11.04
CA ILE A 68 -2.47 0.35 -10.16
C ILE A 68 -3.62 0.83 -9.26
N GLY A 69 -4.71 0.05 -9.17
CA GLY A 69 -5.84 0.32 -8.28
C GLY A 69 -6.92 1.22 -8.85
N ILE A 70 -6.66 1.86 -9.99
CA ILE A 70 -7.58 2.76 -10.69
C ILE A 70 -7.51 2.51 -12.21
N ASN A 71 -8.47 3.05 -12.97
CA ASN A 71 -8.35 3.08 -14.42
C ASN A 71 -7.53 4.29 -14.84
N LEU A 72 -6.47 4.04 -15.58
CA LEU A 72 -5.66 5.08 -16.20
C LEU A 72 -5.77 4.96 -17.72
N ASP A 73 -6.00 6.10 -18.38
CA ASP A 73 -6.04 6.18 -19.83
C ASP A 73 -5.43 7.49 -20.35
N TYR A 74 -5.32 7.61 -21.66
CA TYR A 74 -4.93 8.88 -22.29
C TYR A 74 -6.01 9.94 -22.06
N TYR A 75 -5.59 11.20 -21.97
CA TYR A 75 -6.51 12.32 -21.82
C TYR A 75 -7.42 12.46 -23.06
N ASP A 76 -8.73 12.45 -22.82
CA ASP A 76 -9.76 12.74 -23.80
C ASP A 76 -10.35 14.14 -23.56
N PRO A 77 -10.09 15.11 -24.46
CA PRO A 77 -10.60 16.47 -24.30
C PRO A 77 -12.13 16.57 -24.43
N LYS A 78 -12.82 15.55 -24.95
CA LYS A 78 -14.29 15.53 -25.02
C LYS A 78 -14.92 15.23 -23.67
N THR A 79 -14.29 14.36 -22.89
CA THR A 79 -14.79 13.99 -21.56
C THR A 79 -14.10 14.78 -20.45
N GLY A 80 -12.93 15.38 -20.74
CA GLY A 80 -12.08 16.00 -19.74
C GLY A 80 -11.43 14.98 -18.80
N LYS A 81 -11.26 13.72 -19.24
CA LYS A 81 -10.79 12.62 -18.39
C LYS A 81 -9.61 11.86 -18.98
N ALA A 82 -8.82 11.26 -18.10
CA ALA A 82 -7.75 10.33 -18.42
C ALA A 82 -7.99 9.04 -17.62
N GLY A 83 -8.92 8.19 -18.09
CA GLY A 83 -9.46 7.11 -17.28
C GLY A 83 -10.34 7.64 -16.15
N ASP A 84 -10.03 7.28 -14.91
CA ASP A 84 -10.74 7.73 -13.71
C ASP A 84 -10.34 9.17 -13.30
N PHE A 85 -9.21 9.69 -13.79
CA PHE A 85 -8.78 11.06 -13.52
C PHE A 85 -9.66 12.08 -14.24
N GLU A 86 -10.10 13.11 -13.51
CA GLU A 86 -10.88 14.22 -14.05
C GLU A 86 -10.07 15.51 -14.04
N PHE A 87 -9.92 16.12 -15.21
CA PHE A 87 -9.16 17.35 -15.37
C PHE A 87 -10.01 18.54 -14.92
N THR A 88 -9.49 19.33 -13.98
CA THR A 88 -10.28 20.34 -13.27
C THR A 88 -9.51 21.65 -13.08
N LYS A 89 -10.24 22.77 -13.07
CA LYS A 89 -9.67 24.09 -12.71
C LYS A 89 -9.79 24.37 -11.21
N GLN A 90 -10.32 23.43 -10.43
CA GLN A 90 -10.33 23.53 -8.98
C GLN A 90 -8.89 23.45 -8.44
N LYS A 91 -8.63 24.16 -7.34
CA LYS A 91 -7.33 24.12 -6.67
C LYS A 91 -7.16 22.75 -6.00
N LEU A 92 -6.36 21.88 -6.62
CA LEU A 92 -5.94 20.61 -6.04
C LEU A 92 -4.81 20.82 -5.04
N GLU A 93 -4.63 19.86 -4.14
CA GLU A 93 -3.41 19.77 -3.33
C GLU A 93 -2.19 19.63 -4.24
N PHE A 94 -1.14 20.39 -3.96
CA PHE A 94 0.07 20.52 -4.78
C PHE A 94 -0.15 20.82 -6.27
N ASN A 95 -1.38 21.23 -6.66
CA ASN A 95 -1.82 21.37 -8.04
C ASN A 95 -1.59 20.11 -8.90
N ARG A 96 -1.76 18.91 -8.33
CA ARG A 96 -1.47 17.62 -8.99
C ARG A 96 -2.66 16.67 -8.95
N LEU A 97 -2.82 15.90 -10.03
CA LEU A 97 -3.73 14.75 -10.06
C LEU A 97 -3.08 13.47 -9.51
N PHE A 98 -1.77 13.37 -9.60
CA PHE A 98 -0.99 12.23 -9.15
C PHE A 98 0.29 12.74 -8.48
N MET A 99 0.61 12.27 -7.28
CA MET A 99 1.91 12.42 -6.62
C MET A 99 2.62 11.07 -6.62
N GLY A 100 3.81 11.02 -7.23
CA GLY A 100 4.60 9.79 -7.31
C GLY A 100 5.18 9.36 -5.96
N TYR A 101 5.60 8.10 -5.87
CA TYR A 101 6.38 7.58 -4.76
C TYR A 101 7.62 8.45 -4.51
N GLY A 102 7.83 8.88 -3.26
CA GLY A 102 8.89 9.78 -2.88
C GLY A 102 8.60 11.26 -3.14
N PHE A 103 7.35 11.64 -3.43
CA PHE A 103 6.96 13.04 -3.53
C PHE A 103 7.20 13.74 -2.19
N VAL A 104 7.93 14.85 -2.21
CA VAL A 104 8.25 15.59 -0.98
C VAL A 104 7.07 16.47 -0.61
N ILE A 105 6.45 16.16 0.52
CA ILE A 105 5.47 17.02 1.20
C ILE A 105 6.26 18.08 1.96
N PRO A 106 6.15 19.37 1.60
CA PRO A 106 6.81 20.46 2.32
C PRO A 106 6.42 20.50 3.80
N GLY A 107 7.37 20.85 4.66
CA GLY A 107 7.18 20.81 6.11
C GLY A 107 6.01 21.65 6.62
N ASN A 108 5.70 22.78 5.99
CA ASN A 108 4.54 23.60 6.36
C ASN A 108 3.17 22.93 6.06
N MET A 109 3.16 21.79 5.37
CA MET A 109 1.99 20.97 5.07
C MET A 109 2.11 19.55 5.68
N SER A 110 3.22 19.22 6.34
CA SER A 110 3.41 17.92 6.98
C SER A 110 3.05 17.95 8.47
N SER A 111 2.69 16.81 9.04
CA SER A 111 2.35 16.67 10.46
C SER A 111 3.55 16.87 11.40
N THR A 112 4.78 16.76 10.88
CA THR A 112 6.03 16.89 11.63
C THR A 112 6.65 18.28 11.54
N ASN A 113 6.08 19.18 10.74
CA ASN A 113 6.68 20.47 10.37
C ASN A 113 8.05 20.35 9.68
N GLN A 114 8.35 19.19 9.09
CA GLN A 114 9.57 18.91 8.34
C GLN A 114 9.21 18.31 6.99
N ASP A 115 10.04 18.57 5.98
CA ASP A 115 9.86 17.95 4.67
C ASP A 115 9.84 16.42 4.83
N LYS A 116 8.82 15.77 4.26
CA LYS A 116 8.65 14.31 4.33
C LYS A 116 8.41 13.77 2.93
N SER A 117 9.18 12.75 2.55
CA SER A 117 8.89 11.96 1.35
C SER A 117 7.65 11.12 1.58
N ASN A 118 6.67 11.20 0.68
CA ASN A 118 5.48 10.36 0.73
C ASN A 118 5.87 8.92 0.33
N PRO A 119 5.72 7.93 1.22
CA PRO A 119 6.03 6.53 0.92
C PRO A 119 5.03 5.87 -0.04
N GLN A 120 3.90 6.52 -0.35
CA GLN A 120 2.85 5.94 -1.18
C GLN A 120 2.52 6.87 -2.36
N PRO A 121 2.47 6.35 -3.60
CA PRO A 121 1.81 7.04 -4.70
C PRO A 121 0.37 7.43 -4.34
N THR A 122 0.04 8.70 -4.53
CA THR A 122 -1.27 9.27 -4.20
C THR A 122 -1.99 9.72 -5.47
N PHE A 123 -3.23 9.29 -5.67
CA PHE A 123 -4.08 9.71 -6.79
C PHE A 123 -5.21 10.60 -6.29
N ILE A 124 -5.36 11.80 -6.84
CA ILE A 124 -6.47 12.72 -6.58
C ILE A 124 -7.58 12.44 -7.59
N LEU A 125 -8.72 11.96 -7.10
CA LEU A 125 -9.80 11.42 -7.91
C LEU A 125 -11.17 11.89 -7.41
N PRO A 126 -12.21 11.92 -8.26
CA PRO A 126 -13.57 12.18 -7.80
C PRO A 126 -14.03 11.17 -6.73
N LEU A 127 -14.80 11.64 -5.75
CA LEU A 127 -15.40 10.77 -4.73
C LEU A 127 -16.29 9.70 -5.36
N GLY A 128 -16.25 8.48 -4.80
CA GLY A 128 -17.01 7.35 -5.33
C GLY A 128 -16.36 6.66 -6.53
N THR A 129 -15.19 7.13 -7.01
CA THR A 129 -14.40 6.42 -8.01
C THR A 129 -14.09 5.01 -7.50
N PRO A 130 -14.34 3.94 -8.29
CA PRO A 130 -14.06 2.58 -7.83
C PRO A 130 -12.55 2.35 -7.65
N VAL A 131 -12.16 1.76 -6.52
CA VAL A 131 -10.80 1.32 -6.23
C VAL A 131 -10.70 -0.17 -6.43
N ARG A 132 -9.59 -0.62 -7.04
CA ARG A 132 -9.40 -2.00 -7.50
C ARG A 132 -8.23 -2.67 -6.81
N SER A 133 -8.30 -4.00 -6.71
CA SER A 133 -7.18 -4.79 -6.22
C SER A 133 -5.96 -4.61 -7.14
N LEU A 134 -4.78 -4.40 -6.54
CA LEU A 134 -3.51 -4.25 -7.25
C LEU A 134 -2.99 -5.59 -7.79
N VAL A 135 -3.31 -6.67 -7.09
CA VAL A 135 -2.75 -8.02 -7.27
C VAL A 135 -3.83 -9.10 -7.20
N ASP A 136 -3.50 -10.28 -7.70
CA ASP A 136 -4.25 -11.50 -7.36
C ASP A 136 -3.81 -11.94 -5.96
N GLY A 137 -4.76 -12.14 -5.04
CA GLY A 137 -4.41 -12.45 -3.66
C GLY A 137 -5.60 -12.73 -2.76
N VAL A 138 -5.36 -12.62 -1.45
CA VAL A 138 -6.36 -12.79 -0.41
C VAL A 138 -6.33 -11.59 0.51
N VAL A 139 -7.51 -11.03 0.81
CA VAL A 139 -7.63 -9.91 1.75
C VAL A 139 -7.18 -10.37 3.13
N ALA A 140 -6.10 -9.78 3.64
CA ALA A 140 -5.51 -10.13 4.92
C ALA A 140 -6.05 -9.28 6.07
N ASN A 141 -6.33 -8.00 5.80
CA ASN A 141 -6.82 -7.07 6.82
C ASN A 141 -7.55 -5.88 6.17
N ILE A 142 -8.43 -5.24 6.95
CA ILE A 142 -9.11 -3.98 6.57
C ILE A 142 -9.11 -3.04 7.78
N PRO A 143 -7.96 -2.46 8.17
CA PRO A 143 -7.91 -1.59 9.34
C PRO A 143 -8.58 -0.24 9.03
N ALA A 144 -9.30 0.29 10.03
CA ALA A 144 -9.67 1.70 10.05
C ALA A 144 -8.42 2.55 10.28
N ILE A 145 -8.31 3.65 9.56
CA ILE A 145 -7.21 4.62 9.73
C ILE A 145 -7.74 5.89 10.40
N TRP A 146 -6.84 6.77 10.85
CA TRP A 146 -7.16 7.89 11.73
C TRP A 146 -8.18 8.87 11.15
N SER A 147 -8.27 8.97 9.81
CA SER A 147 -9.23 9.77 9.07
C SER A 147 -10.66 9.19 9.04
N GLY A 148 -10.86 7.97 9.55
CA GLY A 148 -12.15 7.29 9.62
C GLY A 148 -12.54 6.52 8.35
N ASP A 149 -11.71 6.59 7.32
CA ASP A 149 -11.68 5.67 6.18
C ASP A 149 -10.87 4.40 6.51
N VAL A 150 -10.67 3.53 5.53
CA VAL A 150 -9.99 2.24 5.73
C VAL A 150 -8.82 2.07 4.76
N SER A 151 -7.91 1.18 5.15
CA SER A 151 -6.92 0.57 4.27
C SER A 151 -7.36 -0.86 3.97
N ILE A 152 -7.20 -1.32 2.72
CA ILE A 152 -7.43 -2.74 2.36
C ILE A 152 -6.07 -3.36 2.08
N GLN A 153 -5.72 -4.36 2.89
CA GLN A 153 -4.43 -5.03 2.84
C GLN A 153 -4.59 -6.44 2.29
N ILE A 154 -3.85 -6.75 1.23
CA ILE A 154 -3.88 -8.01 0.50
C ILE A 154 -2.51 -8.69 0.58
N THR A 155 -2.50 -10.00 0.79
CA THR A 155 -1.29 -10.82 0.75
C THR A 155 -1.51 -12.09 -0.08
N THR A 156 -0.46 -12.89 -0.23
CA THR A 156 -0.52 -14.15 -1.00
C THR A 156 -1.50 -15.16 -0.41
N ASP A 157 -1.63 -15.21 0.92
CA ASP A 157 -2.38 -16.25 1.65
C ASP A 157 -3.41 -15.71 2.65
N GLY A 158 -3.56 -14.38 2.74
CA GLY A 158 -4.54 -13.72 3.61
C GLY A 158 -4.07 -13.59 5.05
N LYS A 159 -2.78 -13.84 5.32
CA LYS A 159 -2.14 -13.53 6.60
C LYS A 159 -1.29 -12.28 6.44
N LEU A 160 -1.22 -11.45 7.47
CA LEU A 160 -0.22 -10.37 7.49
C LEU A 160 1.16 -11.02 7.51
N GLN A 161 1.95 -10.70 6.49
CA GLN A 161 3.27 -11.25 6.23
C GLN A 161 4.26 -10.10 6.07
N LYS A 162 5.53 -10.45 5.78
CA LYS A 162 6.57 -9.48 5.45
C LYS A 162 6.13 -8.51 4.36
N TRP A 163 5.41 -8.97 3.33
CA TRP A 163 4.97 -8.15 2.21
C TRP A 163 3.46 -7.96 2.24
N VAL A 164 3.01 -6.71 2.21
CA VAL A 164 1.59 -6.34 2.19
C VAL A 164 1.34 -5.36 1.04
N TYR A 165 0.27 -5.60 0.29
CA TYR A 165 -0.18 -4.71 -0.78
C TYR A 165 -1.39 -3.96 -0.25
N GLU A 166 -1.34 -2.64 -0.25
CA GLU A 166 -2.37 -1.81 0.37
C GLU A 166 -2.96 -0.78 -0.58
N THR A 167 -4.25 -0.54 -0.38
CA THR A 167 -4.98 0.61 -0.94
C THR A 167 -5.60 1.36 0.23
N GLU A 168 -5.09 2.57 0.50
CA GLU A 168 -5.52 3.41 1.62
C GLU A 168 -6.41 4.56 1.17
N HIS A 169 -7.03 5.22 2.14
CA HIS A 169 -8.01 6.27 1.90
C HIS A 169 -9.18 5.80 1.04
N VAL A 170 -9.73 4.64 1.41
CA VAL A 170 -10.91 4.07 0.73
C VAL A 170 -12.10 3.91 1.69
N ILE A 171 -13.30 3.91 1.13
CA ILE A 171 -14.57 3.71 1.83
C ILE A 171 -15.41 2.65 1.12
N ASN A 172 -16.52 2.25 1.74
CA ASN A 172 -17.47 1.30 1.19
C ASN A 172 -16.81 0.00 0.69
N PRO A 173 -16.02 -0.69 1.53
CA PRO A 173 -15.34 -1.92 1.13
C PRO A 173 -16.34 -2.94 0.56
N LYS A 174 -16.00 -3.51 -0.60
CA LYS A 174 -16.78 -4.52 -1.33
C LYS A 174 -16.28 -5.94 -1.06
N VAL A 175 -15.23 -6.06 -0.26
CA VAL A 175 -14.57 -7.29 0.15
C VAL A 175 -14.48 -7.37 1.67
N LYS A 176 -14.23 -8.57 2.18
CA LYS A 176 -13.94 -8.83 3.60
C LYS A 176 -12.67 -9.67 3.74
N VAL A 177 -12.09 -9.67 4.94
CA VAL A 177 -10.94 -10.52 5.28
C VAL A 177 -11.21 -11.97 4.90
N GLY A 178 -10.24 -12.60 4.23
CA GLY A 178 -10.31 -13.95 3.70
C GLY A 178 -10.87 -14.07 2.27
N ASP A 179 -11.43 -13.01 1.69
CA ASP A 179 -11.88 -13.04 0.29
C ASP A 179 -10.68 -13.15 -0.65
N LYS A 180 -10.83 -14.00 -1.69
CA LYS A 180 -9.90 -14.05 -2.82
C LYS A 180 -10.28 -12.97 -3.82
N VAL A 181 -9.30 -12.21 -4.28
CA VAL A 181 -9.47 -11.16 -5.28
C VAL A 181 -8.54 -11.39 -6.45
N LYS A 182 -8.96 -10.97 -7.63
CA LYS A 182 -8.10 -10.80 -8.80
C LYS A 182 -7.72 -9.34 -8.93
N ALA A 183 -6.55 -9.07 -9.48
CA ALA A 183 -6.16 -7.72 -9.83
C ALA A 183 -7.20 -7.10 -10.78
N GLY A 184 -7.60 -5.86 -10.51
CA GLY A 184 -8.66 -5.18 -11.24
C GLY A 184 -10.08 -5.38 -10.68
N ASP A 185 -10.31 -6.34 -9.77
CA ASP A 185 -11.60 -6.45 -9.07
C ASP A 185 -11.85 -5.19 -8.25
N ILE A 186 -13.08 -4.65 -8.28
CA ILE A 186 -13.46 -3.49 -7.47
C ILE A 186 -13.56 -3.94 -6.01
N ILE A 187 -12.75 -3.31 -5.14
CA ILE A 187 -12.66 -3.65 -3.71
C ILE A 187 -13.18 -2.54 -2.79
N ALA A 188 -13.27 -1.29 -3.27
CA ALA A 188 -13.75 -0.15 -2.50
C ALA A 188 -14.06 1.06 -3.41
N GLU A 189 -14.26 2.21 -2.80
CA GLU A 189 -14.46 3.51 -3.45
C GLU A 189 -13.51 4.55 -2.83
N VAL A 190 -13.09 5.56 -3.58
CA VAL A 190 -12.25 6.67 -3.10
C VAL A 190 -12.94 7.38 -1.92
N SER A 191 -12.21 7.56 -0.81
CA SER A 191 -12.71 8.23 0.39
C SER A 191 -12.70 9.74 0.27
N ASN A 192 -13.39 10.40 1.18
CA ASN A 192 -13.28 11.84 1.40
C ASN A 192 -12.12 12.20 2.33
N PHE A 193 -10.95 11.55 2.18
CA PHE A 193 -9.71 11.97 2.82
C PHE A 193 -9.47 13.47 2.63
N ASP A 194 -8.88 14.11 3.66
CA ASP A 194 -8.82 15.57 3.82
C ASP A 194 -10.19 16.27 3.66
N LYS A 195 -11.27 15.59 4.09
CA LYS A 195 -12.67 16.04 4.01
C LYS A 195 -13.14 16.33 2.58
N GLY A 196 -12.50 15.69 1.61
CA GLY A 196 -12.77 15.83 0.19
C GLY A 196 -12.48 17.23 -0.32
N ALA A 197 -11.30 17.76 0.00
CA ALA A 197 -10.79 19.01 -0.52
C ALA A 197 -9.88 18.76 -1.75
N PRO A 198 -10.16 19.37 -2.92
CA PRO A 198 -11.29 20.25 -3.21
C PRO A 198 -12.62 19.49 -3.33
N LYS A 199 -13.73 20.21 -3.11
CA LYS A 199 -15.07 19.61 -2.98
C LYS A 199 -15.38 18.63 -4.12
N GLY A 200 -15.68 17.38 -3.73
CA GLY A 200 -16.06 16.32 -4.66
C GLY A 200 -14.89 15.45 -5.13
N TYR A 201 -13.67 15.75 -4.67
CA TYR A 201 -12.49 14.92 -4.85
C TYR A 201 -12.10 14.27 -3.54
N GLY A 202 -11.26 13.24 -3.63
CA GLY A 202 -10.56 12.61 -2.53
C GLY A 202 -9.20 12.10 -3.00
N ALA A 203 -8.50 11.41 -2.11
CA ALA A 203 -7.24 10.75 -2.43
C ALA A 203 -7.39 9.24 -2.24
N VAL A 204 -6.66 8.46 -3.03
CA VAL A 204 -6.38 7.06 -2.76
C VAL A 204 -4.88 6.86 -2.86
N GLU A 205 -4.33 6.11 -1.92
CA GLU A 205 -2.91 5.79 -1.87
C GLU A 205 -2.70 4.30 -2.11
N ILE A 206 -1.65 3.95 -2.84
CA ILE A 206 -1.27 2.56 -3.07
C ILE A 206 0.11 2.30 -2.48
N GLY A 207 0.30 1.13 -1.89
CA GLY A 207 1.55 0.78 -1.24
C GLY A 207 1.97 -0.67 -1.47
N ILE A 208 3.28 -0.90 -1.47
CA ILE A 208 3.87 -2.21 -1.20
C ILE A 208 4.71 -2.04 0.06
N LEU A 209 4.16 -2.50 1.17
CA LEU A 209 4.78 -2.45 2.48
C LEU A 209 5.68 -3.67 2.67
N HIS A 210 6.86 -3.46 3.26
CA HIS A 210 7.74 -4.52 3.74
C HIS A 210 8.17 -4.34 5.18
N GLY A 211 8.17 -5.45 5.92
CA GLY A 211 8.58 -5.44 7.32
C GLY A 211 7.38 -5.36 8.27
N GLY A 212 7.48 -4.56 9.34
CA GLY A 212 6.44 -4.45 10.37
C GLY A 212 6.49 -5.51 11.48
N GLY A 213 7.63 -6.21 11.62
CA GLY A 213 7.93 -7.08 12.77
C GLY A 213 8.38 -6.27 13.98
N GLU A 214 9.67 -6.39 14.36
CA GLU A 214 10.26 -5.62 15.49
C GLU A 214 10.75 -4.21 15.10
N GLY A 215 10.61 -3.80 13.83
CA GLY A 215 11.04 -2.50 13.31
C GLY A 215 9.94 -1.80 12.50
N PRO A 216 10.09 -0.49 12.23
CA PRO A 216 9.14 0.24 11.41
C PRO A 216 9.03 -0.42 10.02
N PRO A 217 7.84 -0.51 9.44
CA PRO A 217 7.71 -0.97 8.07
C PRO A 217 8.29 0.09 7.10
N GLU A 218 8.71 -0.37 5.94
CA GLU A 218 9.19 0.47 4.85
C GLU A 218 8.30 0.20 3.62
N HIS A 219 8.14 1.20 2.77
CA HIS A 219 7.52 1.06 1.45
C HIS A 219 8.57 0.96 0.38
N VAL A 220 8.23 0.28 -0.72
CA VAL A 220 8.99 0.33 -1.97
C VAL A 220 8.13 0.90 -3.09
N CYS A 221 8.75 1.51 -4.10
CA CYS A 221 8.00 2.08 -5.21
C CYS A 221 7.16 1.00 -5.95
N PRO A 222 5.82 1.10 -6.00
CA PRO A 222 4.98 0.09 -6.62
C PRO A 222 5.26 -0.11 -8.12
N PHE A 223 5.65 0.96 -8.82
CA PHE A 223 5.87 0.93 -10.28
C PHE A 223 7.12 0.16 -10.71
N LEU A 224 8.05 -0.13 -9.78
CA LEU A 224 9.18 -1.04 -10.04
C LEU A 224 8.72 -2.50 -10.15
N TYR A 225 7.55 -2.84 -9.59
CA TYR A 225 7.04 -4.19 -9.45
C TYR A 225 5.77 -4.46 -10.26
N LEU A 226 5.53 -3.68 -11.32
CA LEU A 226 4.48 -3.96 -12.30
C LEU A 226 4.73 -5.30 -12.99
N ASP A 227 3.65 -6.04 -13.22
CA ASP A 227 3.64 -7.24 -14.05
C ASP A 227 4.02 -6.86 -15.49
N PRO A 228 4.86 -7.65 -16.19
CA PRO A 228 5.26 -7.37 -17.56
C PRO A 228 4.09 -7.13 -18.52
N SER A 229 2.94 -7.76 -18.27
CA SER A 229 1.74 -7.63 -19.12
C SER A 229 1.12 -6.23 -19.11
N ILE A 230 1.33 -5.43 -18.07
CA ILE A 230 0.78 -4.06 -17.97
C ILE A 230 1.84 -2.97 -17.90
N LYS A 231 3.11 -3.33 -17.66
CA LYS A 231 4.18 -2.40 -17.31
C LYS A 231 4.38 -1.29 -18.35
N GLU A 232 4.62 -1.65 -19.61
CA GLU A 232 4.95 -0.67 -20.66
C GLU A 232 3.81 0.34 -20.85
N GLU A 233 2.59 -0.16 -21.04
CA GLU A 233 1.42 0.70 -21.28
C GLU A 233 1.08 1.56 -20.05
N THR A 234 1.22 1.01 -18.84
CA THR A 234 0.98 1.78 -17.60
C THR A 234 1.97 2.94 -17.47
N LEU A 235 3.27 2.69 -17.65
CA LEU A 235 4.30 3.74 -17.55
C LEU A 235 4.11 4.81 -18.64
N LYS A 236 3.77 4.39 -19.87
CA LYS A 236 3.46 5.32 -20.97
C LYS A 236 2.27 6.21 -20.65
N LYS A 237 1.19 5.64 -20.09
CA LYS A 237 0.01 6.40 -19.68
C LYS A 237 0.28 7.33 -18.51
N ILE A 238 1.14 6.96 -17.56
CA ILE A 238 1.56 7.86 -16.48
C ILE A 238 2.28 9.08 -17.05
N THR A 239 3.26 8.88 -17.95
CA THR A 239 3.94 9.98 -18.64
C THR A 239 2.95 10.85 -19.43
N ALA A 240 1.99 10.23 -20.12
CA ALA A 240 0.97 10.96 -20.86
C ALA A 240 0.05 11.78 -19.95
N LEU A 241 -0.33 11.25 -18.79
CA LEU A 241 -1.12 11.97 -17.77
C LEU A 241 -0.36 13.20 -17.27
N PHE A 242 0.92 13.03 -16.92
CA PHE A 242 1.77 14.13 -16.46
C PHE A 242 1.82 15.26 -17.47
N LYS A 243 2.20 14.95 -18.71
CA LYS A 243 2.26 15.94 -19.80
C LYS A 243 0.91 16.61 -20.03
N SER A 244 -0.16 15.83 -20.11
CA SER A 244 -1.49 16.38 -20.39
C SER A 244 -1.96 17.31 -19.27
N TRP A 245 -1.67 16.98 -18.01
CA TRP A 245 -2.02 17.82 -16.87
C TRP A 245 -1.24 19.13 -16.85
N GLU A 246 0.05 19.09 -17.14
CA GLU A 246 0.88 20.30 -17.27
C GLU A 246 0.42 21.21 -18.41
N ASP A 247 0.09 20.62 -19.56
CA ASP A 247 -0.47 21.34 -20.70
C ASP A 247 -1.83 21.95 -20.34
N TYR A 248 -2.68 21.20 -19.61
CA TYR A 248 -3.99 21.66 -19.20
C TYR A 248 -3.94 22.79 -18.16
N THR A 249 -3.01 22.71 -17.20
CA THR A 249 -2.84 23.73 -16.15
C THR A 249 -2.02 24.93 -16.61
N GLY A 250 -1.18 24.75 -17.63
CA GLY A 250 -0.22 25.76 -18.08
C GLY A 250 1.04 25.83 -17.20
N ASP A 251 1.30 24.81 -16.39
CA ASP A 251 2.45 24.71 -15.49
C ASP A 251 3.26 23.45 -15.81
N GLN A 252 4.43 23.65 -16.44
CA GLN A 252 5.34 22.58 -16.89
C GLN A 252 6.39 22.22 -15.82
N THR A 253 6.19 22.68 -14.58
CA THR A 253 7.11 22.42 -13.45
C THR A 253 6.55 21.40 -12.47
N LEU A 254 5.38 20.84 -12.77
CA LEU A 254 4.74 19.88 -11.89
C LEU A 254 5.54 18.58 -11.94
N TYR A 255 5.64 17.90 -13.07
CA TYR A 255 6.17 16.55 -13.11
C TYR A 255 7.63 16.49 -13.54
N ASN A 256 8.45 15.80 -12.74
CA ASN A 256 9.81 15.48 -13.13
C ASN A 256 9.81 14.26 -14.06
N GLU A 257 10.56 14.33 -15.15
CA GLU A 257 10.85 13.17 -15.98
C GLU A 257 11.78 12.22 -15.21
N THR A 258 11.34 10.97 -15.02
CA THR A 258 12.14 9.92 -14.39
C THR A 258 12.19 8.68 -15.27
N ILE A 259 13.18 7.82 -15.04
CA ILE A 259 13.31 6.53 -15.77
C ILE A 259 12.09 5.64 -15.53
N THR A 260 11.50 5.70 -14.33
CA THR A 260 10.27 4.98 -13.98
C THR A 260 9.21 6.01 -13.54
N PRO A 261 8.36 6.48 -14.47
CA PRO A 261 7.28 7.41 -14.16
C PRO A 261 6.45 6.92 -12.97
N GLY A 262 6.21 7.82 -12.01
CA GLY A 262 5.56 7.49 -10.73
C GLY A 262 6.52 7.09 -9.59
N CYS A 263 7.82 6.88 -9.86
CA CYS A 263 8.86 6.76 -8.83
C CYS A 263 9.83 7.95 -8.92
N LEU A 264 9.91 8.76 -7.86
CA LEU A 264 10.91 9.83 -7.73
C LEU A 264 12.21 9.34 -7.07
N THR A 265 12.14 8.24 -6.34
CA THR A 265 13.29 7.49 -5.81
C THR A 265 13.06 5.98 -5.95
N GLN A 266 14.14 5.21 -5.89
CA GLN A 266 14.11 3.74 -5.81
C GLN A 266 14.40 3.23 -4.40
N ASP A 267 14.87 4.11 -3.52
CA ASP A 267 15.18 3.76 -2.14
C ASP A 267 13.88 3.47 -1.36
N PRO A 268 13.89 2.50 -0.43
CA PRO A 268 12.81 2.34 0.53
C PRO A 268 12.56 3.61 1.33
N ILE A 269 11.30 3.85 1.69
CA ILE A 269 10.88 4.99 2.53
C ILE A 269 10.15 4.44 3.75
N ASP A 270 10.49 4.92 4.94
CA ASP A 270 9.80 4.57 6.19
C ASP A 270 8.29 4.87 6.11
N GLY A 271 7.48 3.89 6.52
CA GLY A 271 6.02 3.96 6.61
C GLY A 271 5.51 4.65 7.88
#